data_AF-G8ZLW3-F1
#
_entry.id   AF-G8ZLW3-F1
#
_cell.length_a   1.000
_cell.length_b   1.000
_cell.length_c   1.000
_cell.angle_alpha   90.00
_cell.angle_beta   90.00
_cell.angle_gamma   90.00
#
_symmetry.space_group_name_H-M   'P 1'
#
loop_
_entity.id
_entity.type
_entity.pdbx_description
1 polymer ?
#
loop_
_entity_poly.entity_id
_entity_poly.type
_entity_poly.pdbx_seq_one_letter_code
_entity_poly.pdbx_strand_id
1 'polypeptide(L)'
;MSIDQQISQLLSQERCGESRKQTLIFVMGENARTHIEKGLSSEPGKLSSVMAVSRSRQDIDVLFLSRLQYLFMYLMKFEAVETANGIKYNHFVIYGLDDGIMSMERPMQLRLANLICNAAFRIKRKHDLLDVIMIPWDEQSATAKELAKVEEYWRHIC
;
A
#
# COMPACT_ATOMS: atom_id res chain seq x y z
N MET A 1 2.35 6.16 11.14
CA MET A 1 2.77 4.78 11.46
C MET A 1 3.78 4.41 10.40
N SER A 2 5.03 4.12 10.78
CA SER A 2 6.10 3.89 9.81
C SER A 2 5.86 2.61 9.02
N ILE A 3 6.30 2.57 7.75
CA ILE A 3 6.18 1.38 6.89
C ILE A 3 6.80 0.14 7.54
N ASP A 4 7.92 0.28 8.26
CA ASP A 4 8.61 -0.85 8.89
C ASP A 4 7.79 -1.46 10.02
N GLN A 5 7.03 -0.63 10.75
CA GLN A 5 6.10 -1.09 11.77
C GLN A 5 4.93 -1.81 11.13
N GLN A 6 4.40 -1.30 10.02
CA GLN A 6 3.30 -1.93 9.30
C GLN A 6 3.70 -3.28 8.72
N ILE A 7 4.88 -3.36 8.10
CA ILE A 7 5.43 -4.62 7.59
C ILE A 7 5.63 -5.61 8.75
N SER A 8 6.16 -5.15 9.88
CA SER A 8 6.34 -6.00 11.07
C SER A 8 5.01 -6.53 11.63
N GLN A 9 3.96 -5.70 11.63
CA GLN A 9 2.60 -6.12 12.02
C GLN A 9 1.99 -7.11 11.03
N LEU A 10 2.14 -6.87 9.73
CA LEU A 10 1.67 -7.79 8.68
C LEU A 10 2.38 -9.15 8.78
N LEU A 11 3.67 -9.13 9.13
CA LEU A 11 4.47 -10.34 9.33
C LEU A 11 4.12 -11.08 10.63
N SER A 12 3.62 -10.40 11.66
CA SER A 12 3.30 -10.99 12.97
C SER A 12 1.85 -11.49 13.12
N GLN A 13 0.90 -11.05 12.28
CA GLN A 13 -0.49 -11.50 12.37
C GLN A 13 -0.63 -13.03 12.18
N GLU A 14 -0.97 -13.77 13.23
CA GLU A 14 -1.08 -15.24 13.19
C GLU A 14 -2.21 -15.74 12.28
N ARG A 15 -2.07 -16.99 11.79
CA ARG A 15 -3.05 -17.65 10.90
C ARG A 15 -4.30 -18.01 11.70
N CYS A 16 -5.29 -17.13 11.76
CA CYS A 16 -6.66 -17.57 11.98
C CYS A 16 -7.22 -18.03 10.63
N GLY A 17 -7.81 -19.23 10.61
CA GLY A 17 -8.16 -20.01 9.42
C GLY A 17 -8.86 -19.22 8.30
N GLU A 18 -8.62 -19.71 7.08
CA GLU A 18 -9.22 -19.31 5.79
C GLU A 18 -8.49 -18.21 4.98
N SER A 19 -8.06 -18.62 3.78
CA SER A 19 -7.31 -17.91 2.73
C SER A 19 -5.86 -17.48 3.08
N ARG A 20 -4.91 -17.77 2.18
CA ARG A 20 -3.53 -17.26 2.27
C ARG A 20 -3.59 -15.73 2.20
N LYS A 21 -3.34 -15.03 3.30
CA LYS A 21 -3.34 -13.57 3.37
C LYS A 21 -2.14 -13.02 2.62
N GLN A 22 -2.32 -12.63 1.36
CA GLN A 22 -1.25 -12.03 0.56
C GLN A 22 -1.41 -10.52 0.52
N THR A 23 -0.31 -9.81 0.74
CA THR A 23 -0.25 -8.35 0.76
C THR A 23 0.48 -7.85 -0.47
N LEU A 24 -0.08 -6.84 -1.13
CA LEU A 24 0.58 -6.12 -2.21
C LEU A 24 0.96 -4.73 -1.72
N ILE A 25 2.26 -4.42 -1.76
CA ILE A 25 2.80 -3.11 -1.39
C ILE A 25 3.17 -2.36 -2.66
N PHE A 26 2.48 -1.26 -2.93
CA PHE A 26 2.83 -0.30 -3.97
C PHE A 26 3.80 0.73 -3.38
N VAL A 27 4.99 0.82 -3.96
CA VAL A 27 6.01 1.78 -3.57
C VAL A 27 6.07 2.87 -4.62
N MET A 28 5.73 4.09 -4.23
CA MET A 28 5.59 5.24 -5.10
C MET A 28 6.74 6.22 -4.91
N GLY A 29 7.41 6.58 -6.01
CA GLY A 29 8.47 7.58 -5.99
C GLY A 29 9.88 7.02 -5.76
N GLU A 30 10.87 7.80 -6.19
CA GLU A 30 12.29 7.43 -6.13
C GLU A 30 12.79 7.40 -4.68
N ASN A 31 12.31 8.32 -3.84
CA ASN A 31 12.77 8.43 -2.46
C ASN A 31 12.24 7.26 -1.63
N ALA A 32 10.96 6.91 -1.80
CA ALA A 32 10.35 5.76 -1.14
C ALA A 32 10.98 4.43 -1.58
N ARG A 33 11.28 4.30 -2.88
CA ARG A 33 12.01 3.16 -3.43
C ARG A 33 13.40 3.02 -2.83
N THR A 34 14.19 4.09 -2.85
CA THR A 34 15.54 4.10 -2.29
C THR A 34 15.54 3.76 -0.81
N HIS A 35 14.53 4.21 -0.06
CA HIS A 35 14.35 3.87 1.36
C HIS A 35 14.18 2.35 1.55
N ILE A 36 13.29 1.72 0.78
CA ILE A 36 13.04 0.28 0.86
C ILE A 36 14.25 -0.53 0.38
N GLU A 37 14.88 -0.16 -0.74
CA GLU A 37 16.04 -0.87 -1.28
C GLU A 37 17.24 -0.82 -0.31
N LYS A 38 17.46 0.31 0.35
CA LYS A 38 18.46 0.44 1.42
C LYS A 38 18.08 -0.40 2.64
N GLY A 39 16.82 -0.38 3.07
CA GLY A 39 16.35 -1.20 4.19
C GLY A 39 16.49 -2.71 3.94
N LEU A 40 16.26 -3.15 2.70
CA LEU A 40 16.43 -4.55 2.28
C LEU A 40 17.90 -4.99 2.26
N SER A 41 18.82 -4.07 2.01
CA SER A 41 20.25 -4.36 1.87
C SER A 41 20.99 -4.44 3.21
N SER A 42 20.43 -3.92 4.31
CA SER A 42 21.23 -3.53 5.48
C SER A 42 21.09 -4.32 6.77
N GLU A 43 20.13 -5.23 7.01
CA GLU A 43 20.09 -5.93 8.32
C GLU A 43 19.65 -7.40 8.26
N PRO A 44 20.61 -8.35 8.17
CA PRO A 44 20.35 -9.75 8.52
C PRO A 44 20.14 -9.85 10.04
N GLY A 45 18.89 -9.93 10.49
CA GLY A 45 18.61 -10.22 11.92
C GLY A 45 17.31 -9.66 12.51
N LYS A 46 16.57 -8.79 11.80
CA LYS A 46 15.32 -8.20 12.35
C LYS A 46 14.12 -9.15 12.37
N LEU A 47 14.12 -10.20 11.55
CA LEU A 47 13.02 -11.17 11.48
C LEU A 47 13.27 -12.30 12.47
N SER A 48 12.66 -12.19 13.65
CA SER A 48 12.89 -13.09 14.79
C SER A 48 12.30 -14.50 14.63
N SER A 49 11.48 -14.76 13.60
CA SER A 49 10.86 -16.07 13.39
C SER A 49 11.03 -16.61 11.98
N VAL A 50 11.28 -17.92 11.87
CA VAL A 50 11.33 -18.66 10.60
C VAL A 50 10.04 -18.47 9.79
N MET A 51 8.90 -18.31 10.49
CA MET A 51 7.60 -18.01 9.88
C MET A 51 7.55 -16.61 9.28
N ALA A 52 8.13 -15.58 9.92
CA ALA A 52 8.21 -14.24 9.34
C ALA A 52 9.10 -14.22 8.08
N VAL A 53 10.19 -15.00 8.07
CA VAL A 53 11.04 -15.14 6.88
C VAL A 53 10.31 -15.86 5.74
N SER A 54 9.55 -16.91 6.04
CA SER A 54 8.72 -17.59 5.03
C SER A 54 7.62 -16.68 4.46
N ARG A 55 6.95 -15.88 5.31
CA ARG A 55 5.92 -14.91 4.92
C ARG A 55 6.47 -13.78 4.05
N SER A 56 7.62 -13.22 4.42
CA SER A 56 8.29 -12.20 3.62
C SER A 56 8.58 -12.68 2.19
N ARG A 57 8.79 -13.99 1.98
CA ARG A 57 9.11 -14.56 0.66
C ARG A 57 7.92 -15.02 -0.16
N GLN A 58 6.78 -15.33 0.45
CA GLN A 58 5.64 -15.97 -0.24
C GLN A 58 4.34 -15.17 -0.17
N ASP A 59 4.19 -14.30 0.83
CA ASP A 59 2.93 -13.64 1.16
C ASP A 59 2.98 -12.12 0.99
N ILE A 60 4.15 -11.52 0.74
CA ILE A 60 4.32 -10.08 0.49
C ILE A 60 4.91 -9.88 -0.89
N ASP A 61 4.11 -9.30 -1.78
CA ASP A 61 4.57 -8.86 -3.10
C ASP A 61 4.80 -7.33 -3.05
N VAL A 62 5.96 -6.86 -3.51
CA VAL A 62 6.32 -5.44 -3.54
C VAL A 62 6.45 -4.99 -4.99
N LEU A 63 5.79 -3.88 -5.32
CA LEU A 63 5.73 -3.34 -6.66
C LEU A 63 6.20 -1.88 -6.67
N PHE A 64 7.33 -1.63 -7.32
CA PHE A 64 7.93 -0.31 -7.45
C PHE A 64 7.36 0.44 -8.65
N LEU A 65 6.81 1.62 -8.41
CA LEU A 65 6.15 2.45 -9.40
C LEU A 65 6.78 3.84 -9.43
N SER A 66 7.38 4.19 -10.56
CA SER A 66 8.00 5.49 -10.78
C SER A 66 7.00 6.60 -11.15
N ARG A 67 5.78 6.24 -11.56
CA ARG A 67 4.75 7.19 -12.01
C ARG A 67 3.39 6.84 -11.46
N LEU A 68 2.63 7.87 -11.05
CA LEU A 68 1.28 7.72 -10.54
C LEU A 68 0.30 7.11 -11.54
N GLN A 69 0.50 7.36 -12.83
CA GLN A 69 -0.30 6.78 -13.91
C GLN A 69 -0.29 5.24 -13.85
N TYR A 70 0.86 4.64 -13.53
CA TYR A 70 0.98 3.19 -13.41
C TYR A 70 0.21 2.66 -12.21
N LEU A 71 0.26 3.36 -11.06
CA LEU A 71 -0.55 3.00 -9.90
C LEU A 71 -2.03 2.94 -10.27
N PHE A 72 -2.53 4.00 -10.92
CA PHE A 72 -3.92 4.05 -11.36
C PHE A 72 -4.25 2.92 -12.35
N MET A 73 -3.38 2.65 -13.32
CA MET A 73 -3.57 1.52 -14.25
C MET A 73 -3.64 0.17 -13.53
N TYR A 74 -2.78 -0.07 -12.53
CA TYR A 74 -2.84 -1.31 -11.74
C TYR A 74 -4.12 -1.39 -10.93
N LEU A 75 -4.55 -0.30 -10.29
CA LEU A 75 -5.82 -0.26 -9.56
C LEU A 75 -7.00 -0.56 -10.49
N MET A 76 -7.08 0.09 -11.65
CA MET A 76 -8.11 -0.19 -12.65
C MET A 76 -8.05 -1.63 -13.16
N LYS A 77 -6.84 -2.18 -13.34
CA LYS A 77 -6.66 -3.58 -13.71
C LYS A 77 -7.26 -4.51 -12.66
N PHE A 78 -7.01 -4.26 -11.37
CA PHE A 78 -7.61 -5.05 -10.29
C PHE A 78 -9.12 -4.88 -10.24
N GLU A 79 -9.61 -3.66 -10.38
CA GLU A 79 -11.05 -3.38 -10.44
C GLU A 79 -11.74 -4.11 -11.60
N ALA A 80 -11.08 -4.23 -12.76
CA ALA A 80 -11.64 -4.90 -13.93
C ALA A 80 -11.68 -6.44 -13.81
N VAL A 81 -11.03 -7.04 -12.81
CA VAL A 81 -11.08 -8.49 -12.61
C VAL A 81 -12.49 -8.90 -12.19
N GLU A 82 -13.15 -9.73 -13.00
CA GLU A 82 -14.50 -10.26 -12.72
C GLU A 82 -14.50 -11.76 -12.41
N THR A 83 -13.33 -12.39 -12.34
CA THR A 83 -13.23 -13.85 -12.19
C THR A 83 -13.75 -14.35 -10.84
N ALA A 84 -14.42 -15.51 -10.87
CA ALA A 84 -14.99 -16.21 -9.70
C ALA A 84 -14.01 -16.47 -8.54
N ASN A 85 -12.70 -16.39 -8.80
CA ASN A 85 -11.64 -16.59 -7.80
C ASN A 85 -11.12 -15.28 -7.17
N GLY A 86 -11.68 -14.12 -7.54
CA GLY A 86 -11.28 -12.81 -7.00
C GLY A 86 -9.84 -12.43 -7.33
N ILE A 87 -9.32 -11.44 -6.61
CA ILE A 87 -7.89 -11.07 -6.64
C ILE A 87 -7.14 -11.85 -5.56
N LYS A 88 -5.87 -12.18 -5.84
CA LYS A 88 -4.98 -12.96 -4.96
C LYS A 88 -4.73 -12.30 -3.60
N TYR A 89 -4.86 -10.98 -3.53
CA TYR A 89 -4.41 -10.17 -2.40
C TYR A 89 -5.58 -9.83 -1.49
N ASN A 90 -5.31 -9.78 -0.18
CA ASN A 90 -6.28 -9.39 0.85
C ASN A 90 -5.96 -8.00 1.43
N HIS A 91 -4.73 -7.53 1.26
CA HIS A 91 -4.29 -6.22 1.75
C HIS A 91 -3.56 -5.46 0.65
N PHE A 92 -3.93 -4.19 0.48
CA PHE A 92 -3.15 -3.24 -0.30
C PHE A 92 -2.48 -2.23 0.63
N VAL A 93 -1.19 -2.02 0.42
CA VAL A 93 -0.43 -0.97 1.08
C VAL A 93 0.08 -0.03 0.01
N ILE A 94 -0.23 1.26 0.11
CA ILE A 94 0.28 2.28 -0.81
C ILE A 94 1.26 3.14 -0.02
N TYR A 95 2.55 3.00 -0.32
CA TYR A 95 3.62 3.71 0.34
C TYR A 95 4.19 4.81 -0.56
N GLY A 96 4.37 6.03 -0.01
CA GLY A 96 5.04 7.13 -0.71
C GLY A 96 4.16 7.88 -1.71
N LEU A 97 2.83 7.81 -1.56
CA LEU A 97 1.91 8.54 -2.46
C LEU A 97 2.16 10.06 -2.41
N ASP A 98 2.51 10.57 -1.24
CA ASP A 98 2.97 11.94 -1.00
C ASP A 98 4.19 12.31 -1.84
N ASP A 99 5.23 11.47 -1.88
CA ASP A 99 6.43 11.68 -2.73
C ASP A 99 6.03 11.77 -4.22
N GLY A 100 5.05 10.96 -4.63
CA GLY A 100 4.54 10.94 -6.00
C GLY A 100 3.72 12.17 -6.42
N ILE A 101 3.16 12.95 -5.48
CA ILE A 101 2.29 14.10 -5.77
C ILE A 101 2.81 15.43 -5.23
N MET A 102 3.83 15.43 -4.36
CA MET A 102 4.29 16.63 -3.65
C MET A 102 4.70 17.80 -4.55
N SER A 103 5.18 17.51 -5.76
CA SER A 103 5.64 18.52 -6.73
C SER A 103 4.50 19.19 -7.51
N MET A 104 3.26 18.73 -7.33
CA MET A 104 2.10 19.22 -8.07
C MET A 104 1.39 20.35 -7.33
N GLU A 105 0.64 21.17 -8.07
CA GLU A 105 -0.24 22.18 -7.48
C GLU A 105 -1.28 21.55 -6.53
N ARG A 106 -1.60 22.25 -5.44
CA ARG A 106 -2.48 21.73 -4.38
C ARG A 106 -3.84 21.20 -4.87
N PRO A 107 -4.57 21.86 -5.80
CA PRO A 107 -5.80 21.30 -6.35
C PRO A 107 -5.59 19.98 -7.09
N MET A 108 -4.44 19.82 -7.75
CA MET A 108 -4.08 18.60 -8.47
C MET A 108 -3.73 17.48 -7.49
N GLN A 109 -2.98 17.78 -6.43
CA GLN A 109 -2.66 16.83 -5.36
C GLN A 109 -3.96 16.25 -4.77
N LEU A 110 -4.90 17.12 -4.39
CA LEU A 110 -6.18 16.71 -3.82
C LEU A 110 -7.01 15.88 -4.81
N ARG A 111 -7.07 16.29 -6.09
CA ARG A 111 -7.76 15.55 -7.14
C ARG A 111 -7.20 14.14 -7.31
N LEU A 112 -5.88 14.01 -7.37
CA LEU A 112 -5.21 12.73 -7.56
C LEU A 112 -5.32 11.83 -6.33
N ALA A 113 -5.16 12.40 -5.13
CA ALA A 113 -5.38 11.69 -3.88
C ALA A 113 -6.78 11.09 -3.82
N ASN A 114 -7.81 11.90 -4.13
CA ASN A 114 -9.19 11.43 -4.18
C ASN A 114 -9.41 10.34 -5.22
N LEU A 115 -8.80 10.48 -6.40
CA LEU A 115 -8.91 9.48 -7.46
C LEU A 115 -8.32 8.13 -7.03
N ILE A 116 -7.13 8.14 -6.43
CA ILE A 116 -6.45 6.94 -5.94
C ILE A 116 -7.21 6.32 -4.77
N CYS A 117 -7.63 7.12 -3.78
CA CYS A 117 -8.42 6.64 -2.64
C CYS A 117 -9.72 6.00 -3.12
N ASN A 118 -10.48 6.70 -3.97
CA ASN A 118 -11.74 6.17 -4.50
C ASN A 118 -11.52 4.82 -5.21
N ALA A 119 -10.55 4.74 -6.12
CA ALA A 119 -10.25 3.49 -6.81
C ALA A 119 -9.84 2.37 -5.83
N ALA A 120 -8.95 2.66 -4.89
CA ALA A 120 -8.47 1.71 -3.89
C ALA A 120 -9.61 1.16 -3.00
N PHE A 121 -10.46 2.03 -2.46
CA PHE A 121 -11.58 1.63 -1.61
C PHE A 121 -12.74 0.99 -2.40
N ARG A 122 -12.92 1.33 -3.68
CA ARG A 122 -13.82 0.59 -4.57
C ARG A 122 -13.36 -0.85 -4.77
N ILE A 123 -12.07 -1.06 -5.02
CA ILE A 123 -11.49 -2.41 -5.12
C ILE A 123 -11.64 -3.15 -3.81
N LYS A 124 -11.42 -2.47 -2.67
CA LYS A 124 -11.64 -3.05 -1.33
C LYS A 124 -13.04 -3.65 -1.20
N ARG A 125 -14.07 -2.88 -1.57
CA ARG A 125 -15.47 -3.34 -1.53
C ARG A 125 -15.79 -4.41 -2.58
N LYS A 126 -15.26 -4.28 -3.79
CA LYS A 126 -15.55 -5.22 -4.88
C LYS A 126 -14.97 -6.61 -4.63
N HIS A 127 -13.81 -6.67 -3.97
CA HIS A 127 -13.05 -7.91 -3.79
C HIS A 127 -12.88 -8.32 -2.32
N ASP A 128 -13.65 -7.72 -1.41
CA ASP A 128 -13.60 -7.98 0.03
C ASP A 128 -12.17 -7.95 0.60
N LEU A 129 -11.37 -6.97 0.17
CA LEU A 129 -10.06 -6.75 0.77
C LEU A 129 -10.24 -6.44 2.26
N LEU A 130 -9.43 -7.09 3.09
CA LEU A 130 -9.42 -6.85 4.53
C LEU A 130 -9.02 -5.41 4.84
N ASP A 131 -8.03 -4.86 4.12
CA ASP A 131 -7.66 -3.47 4.31
C ASP A 131 -6.97 -2.82 3.10
N VAL A 132 -7.08 -1.49 3.07
CA VAL A 132 -6.25 -0.63 2.22
C VAL A 132 -5.63 0.45 3.09
N ILE A 133 -4.30 0.46 3.12
CA ILE A 133 -3.51 1.28 4.04
C ILE A 133 -2.65 2.22 3.22
N MET A 134 -2.74 3.52 3.48
CA MET A 134 -1.83 4.50 2.91
C MET A 134 -0.79 4.89 3.93
N ILE A 135 0.47 4.83 3.53
CA ILE A 135 1.61 5.17 4.37
C ILE A 135 2.36 6.28 3.64
N PRO A 136 2.42 7.50 4.19
CA PRO A 136 3.25 8.53 3.59
C PRO A 136 4.72 8.11 3.69
N TRP A 137 5.54 8.56 2.73
CA TRP A 137 6.97 8.63 2.96
C TRP A 137 7.17 9.55 4.15
N ASP A 138 6.90 10.84 3.97
CA ASP A 138 7.21 11.90 4.93
C ASP A 138 5.98 12.21 5.77
N GLU A 139 5.90 11.53 6.92
CA GLU A 139 4.85 11.74 7.93
C GLU A 139 4.74 13.20 8.39
N GLN A 140 5.80 13.99 8.29
CA GLN A 140 5.79 15.39 8.75
C GLN A 140 5.31 16.36 7.67
N SER A 141 5.30 15.94 6.40
CA SER A 141 4.91 16.79 5.28
C SER A 141 3.45 17.26 5.41
N ALA A 142 3.19 18.49 4.95
CA ALA A 142 1.83 19.02 4.87
C ALA A 142 0.95 18.13 3.97
N THR A 143 1.52 17.63 2.88
CA THR A 143 0.88 16.71 1.94
C THR A 143 0.43 15.43 2.62
N ALA A 144 1.27 14.80 3.45
CA ALA A 144 0.89 13.60 4.20
C ALA A 144 -0.30 13.83 5.14
N LYS A 145 -0.33 14.98 5.83
CA LYS A 145 -1.44 15.35 6.72
C LYS A 145 -2.75 15.58 5.95
N GLU A 146 -2.67 16.17 4.76
CA GLU A 146 -3.84 16.32 3.89
C GLU A 146 -4.30 14.97 3.33
N LEU A 147 -3.37 14.12 2.91
CA LEU A 147 -3.67 12.76 2.44
C LEU A 147 -4.36 11.92 3.52
N ALA A 148 -3.91 11.99 4.77
CA ALA A 148 -4.53 11.26 5.87
C ALA A 148 -6.01 11.64 6.05
N LYS A 149 -6.38 12.91 5.87
CA LYS A 149 -7.78 13.36 5.93
C LYS A 149 -8.60 12.82 4.77
N VAL A 150 -8.01 12.77 3.57
CA VAL A 150 -8.67 12.21 2.38
C VAL A 150 -8.89 10.71 2.55
N GLU A 151 -7.88 10.00 3.04
CA GLU A 151 -7.99 8.57 3.36
C GLU A 151 -9.08 8.29 4.39
N GLU A 152 -9.12 9.05 5.49
CA GLU A 152 -10.13 8.93 6.54
C GLU A 152 -11.55 9.14 5.99
N TYR A 153 -11.73 10.17 5.16
CA TYR A 153 -12.99 10.44 4.48
C TYR A 153 -13.46 9.24 3.64
N TRP A 154 -12.57 8.68 2.81
CA TRP A 154 -12.93 7.55 1.94
C TRP A 154 -13.15 6.25 2.73
N ARG A 155 -12.39 6.03 3.82
CA ARG A 155 -12.60 4.90 4.73
C ARG A 155 -13.95 4.96 5.45
N HIS A 156 -14.48 6.16 5.69
CA HIS A 156 -15.80 6.32 6.30
C HIS A 156 -16.94 6.07 5.30
N ILE A 157 -16.75 6.44 4.03
CA ILE A 157 -17.79 6.35 2.98
C ILE A 157 -17.88 4.97 2.33
N CYS A 158 -16.78 4.22 2.29
CA CYS A 158 -16.67 2.93 1.62
C CYS A 158 -16.47 1.81 2.62
#